data_AF-A0AAV9HYN7-F1
#
_entry.id   AF-A0AAV9HYN7-F1
#
_cell.length_a   1.000
_cell.length_b   1.000
_cell.length_c   1.000
_cell.angle_alpha   90.00
_cell.angle_beta   90.00
_cell.angle_gamma   90.00
#
_symmetry.space_group_name_H-M   'P 1'
#
loop_
_entity.id
_entity.type
_entity.pdbx_description
1 polymer ?
#
loop_
_entity_poly.entity_id
_entity_poly.type
_entity_poly.pdbx_seq_one_letter_code
_entity_poly.pdbx_strand_id
1 'polypeptide(L)'
;MLPTLVRRLAQTTTRMQLPPREIPAVYKLKKVWPPDMSTMSAQQQLRFEKKYKRRLKLATARPGWDKGVKLAQLFTITFVLVYTALFMDWKEMPNPYGGIREKFWSFFGVFTEEARAIEPKQHPKNSGR
;
A
#
# COMPACT_ATOMS: atom_id res chain seq x y z
N MET A 1 -9.22 -6.27 14.40
CA MET A 1 -7.95 -5.53 14.21
C MET A 1 -8.11 -4.20 13.44
N LEU A 2 -9.18 -3.99 12.68
CA LEU A 2 -9.44 -2.75 11.91
C LEU A 2 -9.84 -1.48 12.71
N PRO A 3 -10.54 -1.54 13.87
CA PRO A 3 -10.99 -0.31 14.54
C PRO A 3 -9.83 0.52 15.10
N THR A 4 -8.69 -0.12 15.37
CA THR A 4 -7.47 0.57 15.85
C THR A 4 -6.75 1.32 14.73
N LEU A 5 -6.86 0.89 13.47
CA LEU A 5 -6.28 1.58 12.31
C LEU A 5 -7.06 2.85 11.97
N VAL A 6 -8.39 2.78 11.98
CA VAL A 6 -9.26 3.95 11.77
C VAL A 6 -9.04 4.99 12.88
N ARG A 7 -8.96 4.53 14.14
CA ARG A 7 -8.64 5.41 15.28
C ARG A 7 -7.26 6.06 15.16
N ARG A 8 -6.27 5.38 14.58
CA ARG A 8 -4.92 5.94 14.37
C ARG A 8 -4.83 6.88 13.18
N LEU A 9 -5.57 6.63 12.09
CA LEU A 9 -5.63 7.53 10.92
C LEU A 9 -6.37 8.83 11.28
N ALA A 10 -7.42 8.76 12.09
CA ALA A 10 -8.12 9.96 12.60
C ALA A 10 -7.25 10.81 13.55
N GLN A 11 -6.26 10.21 14.21
CA GLN A 11 -5.36 10.92 15.14
C GLN A 11 -4.18 11.63 14.45
N THR A 12 -3.82 11.27 13.21
CA THR A 12 -2.66 11.89 12.53
C THR A 12 -2.95 13.27 11.93
N THR A 13 -4.21 13.60 11.68
CA THR A 13 -4.62 14.88 11.09
C THR A 13 -4.97 15.95 12.15
N THR A 14 -5.23 15.57 13.40
CA THR A 14 -5.41 16.51 14.52
C THR A 14 -4.05 16.89 15.13
N ARG A 15 -3.13 17.37 14.29
CA ARG A 15 -1.89 18.04 14.75
C ARG A 15 -1.77 19.45 14.18
N MET A 16 -2.91 20.06 13.85
CA MET A 16 -2.97 21.45 13.46
C MET A 16 -4.03 22.14 14.32
N GLN A 17 -3.51 23.10 15.11
CA GLN A 17 -4.26 24.19 15.72
C GLN A 17 -5.18 23.80 16.88
N LEU A 18 -4.55 23.42 18.00
CA LEU A 18 -5.09 23.88 19.28
C LEU A 18 -4.95 25.42 19.28
N PRO A 19 -6.01 26.21 19.54
CA PRO A 19 -5.80 27.62 19.90
C PRO A 19 -4.80 27.64 21.06
N PRO A 20 -3.89 28.63 21.17
CA PRO A 20 -3.03 28.77 22.33
C PRO A 20 -3.92 28.80 23.56
N ARG A 21 -4.10 27.65 24.21
CA ARG A 21 -4.74 27.58 25.49
C ARG A 21 -3.69 28.17 26.41
N GLU A 22 -3.86 29.45 26.73
CA GLU A 22 -3.20 30.08 27.86
C GLU A 22 -3.72 29.40 29.13
N ILE A 23 -3.32 28.13 29.32
CA ILE A 23 -3.31 27.53 30.63
C ILE A 23 -2.25 28.35 31.34
N PRO A 24 -2.58 29.14 32.39
CA PRO A 24 -1.56 29.80 33.18
C PRO A 24 -0.66 28.68 33.73
N ALA A 25 0.48 28.48 33.07
CA ALA A 25 1.41 27.43 33.43
C ALA A 25 1.97 27.82 34.78
N VAL A 26 1.46 27.19 35.84
CA VAL A 26 1.93 27.35 37.23
C VAL A 26 3.45 27.18 37.31
N TYR A 27 4.03 26.47 36.35
CA TYR A 27 5.47 26.32 36.16
C TYR A 27 5.92 26.91 34.83
N LYS A 28 6.80 27.92 34.89
CA LYS A 28 7.50 28.45 33.71
C LYS A 28 8.37 27.34 33.11
N LEU A 29 8.21 27.05 31.82
CA LEU A 29 9.09 26.11 31.13
C LEU A 29 10.53 26.63 31.23
N LYS A 30 11.44 25.84 31.80
CA LYS A 30 12.87 26.18 31.91
C LYS A 30 13.53 26.40 30.54
N LYS A 31 12.93 25.86 29.46
CA LYS A 31 13.38 26.02 28.09
C LYS A 31 12.16 26.10 27.16
N VAL A 32 12.02 27.21 26.45
CA VAL A 32 11.00 27.38 25.42
C VAL A 32 11.32 26.45 24.25
N TRP A 33 10.32 25.72 23.79
CA TRP A 33 10.34 24.90 22.59
C TRP A 33 9.26 25.44 21.66
N PRO A 34 9.46 25.55 20.34
CA PRO A 34 10.63 25.26 19.53
C PRO A 34 11.77 26.29 19.70
N PRO A 35 13.02 25.94 19.41
CA PRO A 35 14.11 26.92 19.33
C PRO A 35 13.88 27.84 18.14
N ASP A 36 13.98 29.15 18.35
CA ASP A 36 13.94 30.12 17.26
C ASP A 36 15.18 29.96 16.39
N MET A 37 15.00 29.46 15.17
CA MET A 37 16.11 29.20 14.26
C MET A 37 16.72 30.49 13.72
N SER A 38 15.94 31.58 13.62
CA SER A 38 16.36 32.88 13.07
C SER A 38 17.36 33.62 13.96
N THR A 39 17.38 33.35 15.27
CA THR A 39 18.26 34.04 16.23
C THR A 39 19.58 33.30 16.47
N MET A 40 19.74 32.09 15.93
CA MET A 40 20.90 31.23 16.13
C MET A 40 21.96 31.40 15.04
N SER A 41 23.23 31.17 15.40
CA SER A 41 24.30 31.13 14.40
C SER A 41 24.12 29.95 13.44
N ALA A 42 24.60 30.10 12.20
CA ALA A 42 24.51 29.05 11.17
C ALA A 42 25.11 27.71 11.64
N GLN A 43 26.19 27.74 12.43
CA GLN A 43 26.79 26.53 13.00
C GLN A 43 25.85 25.80 13.98
N GLN A 44 25.09 26.54 14.78
CA GLN A 44 24.12 25.97 15.72
C GLN A 44 22.94 25.36 14.97
N GLN A 45 22.41 26.05 13.96
CA GLN A 45 21.34 25.54 13.08
C GLN A 45 21.73 24.20 12.45
N LEU A 46 22.93 24.09 11.87
CA LEU A 46 23.43 22.84 11.27
C LEU A 46 23.56 21.70 12.29
N ARG A 47 23.93 21.99 13.53
CA ARG A 47 23.98 20.97 14.61
C ARG A 47 22.58 20.46 14.95
N PHE A 48 21.59 21.34 15.01
CA PHE A 48 20.20 20.95 15.24
C PHE A 48 19.64 20.14 14.07
N GLU A 49 19.93 20.55 12.84
CA GLU A 49 19.52 19.82 11.64
C GLU A 49 20.10 18.40 11.62
N LYS A 50 21.41 18.25 11.87
CA LYS A 50 22.06 16.93 11.98
C LYS A 50 21.42 16.08 13.08
N LYS A 51 21.16 16.66 14.26
CA LYS A 51 20.52 15.97 15.37
C LYS A 51 19.09 15.53 15.03
N TYR A 52 18.35 16.37 14.33
CA TYR A 52 17.00 16.09 13.86
C TYR A 52 17.00 14.95 12.84
N LYS A 53 17.82 15.05 11.79
CA LYS A 53 17.98 13.99 10.77
C LYS A 53 18.35 12.65 11.38
N ARG A 54 19.25 12.64 12.37
CA ARG A 54 19.62 11.41 13.10
C ARG A 54 18.45 10.81 13.86
N ARG A 55 17.68 11.64 14.58
CA ARG A 55 16.49 11.19 15.32
C ARG A 55 15.41 10.69 14.37
N LEU A 56 15.22 11.34 13.23
CA LEU A 56 14.28 10.91 12.20
C LEU A 56 14.69 9.56 11.62
N LYS A 57 15.98 9.35 11.34
CA LYS A 57 16.50 8.06 10.87
C LYS A 57 16.27 6.95 11.89
N LEU A 58 16.46 7.22 13.18
CA LEU A 58 16.20 6.25 14.25
C LEU A 58 14.70 5.98 14.45
N ALA A 59 13.86 7.02 14.43
CA ALA A 59 12.40 6.87 14.54
C ALA A 59 11.81 6.15 13.31
N THR A 60 12.45 6.31 12.15
CA THR A 60 12.06 5.69 10.88
C THR A 60 12.78 4.37 10.62
N ALA A 61 13.73 3.97 11.48
CA ALA A 61 14.32 2.63 11.49
C ALA A 61 13.26 1.63 11.97
N ARG A 62 12.27 1.37 11.12
CA ARG A 62 11.24 0.38 11.37
C ARG A 62 11.84 -1.03 11.22
N PRO A 63 11.37 -2.01 12.01
CA PRO A 63 11.79 -3.40 11.86
C PRO A 63 11.50 -3.86 10.43
N GLY A 64 12.56 -4.10 9.65
CA GLY A 64 12.44 -4.51 8.25
C GLY A 64 11.84 -5.91 8.12
N TRP A 65 12.17 -6.79 9.06
CA TRP A 65 11.66 -8.16 9.10
C TRP A 65 10.14 -8.23 9.17
N ASP A 66 9.51 -7.47 10.08
CA ASP A 66 8.05 -7.45 10.19
C ASP A 66 7.36 -6.96 8.92
N LYS A 67 7.97 -6.02 8.19
CA LYS A 67 7.45 -5.58 6.89
C LYS A 67 7.56 -6.68 5.85
N GLY A 68 8.69 -7.39 5.82
CA GLY A 68 8.93 -8.53 4.95
C GLY A 68 7.91 -9.64 5.20
N VAL A 69 7.69 -10.02 6.46
CA VAL A 69 6.72 -11.07 6.82
C VAL A 69 5.29 -10.65 6.45
N LYS A 70 4.90 -9.39 6.70
CA LYS A 70 3.57 -8.89 6.30
C LYS A 70 3.38 -8.87 4.79
N LEU A 71 4.42 -8.50 4.04
CA LEU A 71 4.38 -8.53 2.58
C LEU A 71 4.29 -9.96 2.05
N ALA A 72 5.07 -10.87 2.62
CA ALA A 72 5.01 -12.29 2.30
C ALA A 72 3.61 -12.84 2.61
N GLN A 73 3.03 -12.55 3.77
CA GLN A 73 1.68 -12.97 4.13
C GLN A 73 0.64 -12.48 3.12
N LEU A 74 0.70 -11.20 2.75
CA LEU A 74 -0.22 -10.62 1.76
C LEU A 74 -0.02 -11.25 0.38
N PHE A 75 1.23 -11.50 0.00
CA PHE A 75 1.56 -12.20 -1.23
C PHE A 75 1.00 -13.63 -1.24
N THR A 76 1.18 -14.40 -0.18
CA THR A 76 0.67 -15.78 -0.10
C THR A 76 -0.86 -15.82 -0.18
N ILE A 77 -1.55 -14.91 0.53
CA ILE A 77 -3.02 -14.82 0.46
C ILE A 77 -3.47 -14.48 -0.97
N THR A 78 -2.86 -13.47 -1.58
CA THR A 78 -3.20 -13.04 -2.95
C THR A 78 -2.91 -14.15 -3.96
N PHE A 79 -1.78 -14.83 -3.81
CA PHE A 79 -1.37 -15.93 -4.69
C PHE A 79 -2.37 -17.09 -4.65
N VAL A 80 -2.82 -17.49 -3.45
CA VAL A 80 -3.85 -18.53 -3.31
C VAL A 80 -5.16 -18.09 -3.97
N LEU A 81 -5.60 -16.85 -3.77
CA LEU A 81 -6.83 -16.34 -4.40
C LEU A 81 -6.74 -16.31 -5.93
N VAL A 82 -5.60 -15.92 -6.50
CA VAL A 82 -5.39 -15.93 -7.95
C VAL A 82 -5.38 -17.36 -8.47
N TYR A 83 -4.71 -18.28 -7.78
CA TYR A 83 -4.67 -19.70 -8.16
C TYR A 83 -6.06 -20.32 -8.16
N THR A 84 -6.85 -20.11 -7.10
CA THR A 84 -8.20 -20.67 -7.00
C THR A 84 -9.15 -20.08 -8.05
N ALA A 85 -8.99 -18.80 -8.41
CA ALA A 85 -9.84 -18.14 -9.40
C ALA A 85 -9.47 -18.49 -10.86
N LEU A 86 -8.17 -18.62 -11.18
CA LEU A 86 -7.72 -18.77 -12.58
C LEU A 86 -7.32 -20.20 -12.96
N PHE A 87 -6.80 -21.01 -12.04
CA PHE A 87 -6.15 -22.28 -12.37
C PHE A 87 -6.81 -23.51 -11.75
N MET A 88 -7.52 -23.34 -10.63
CA MET A 88 -8.21 -24.46 -9.97
C MET A 88 -9.46 -24.86 -10.76
N ASP A 89 -9.44 -26.07 -11.32
CA ASP A 89 -10.61 -26.64 -11.98
C ASP A 89 -11.42 -27.47 -10.98
N TRP A 90 -12.64 -27.00 -10.71
CA TRP A 90 -13.57 -27.65 -9.81
C TRP A 90 -14.33 -28.72 -10.60
N LYS A 91 -13.97 -29.99 -10.43
CA LYS A 91 -14.46 -31.10 -11.28
C LYS A 91 -15.94 -31.44 -11.07
N GLU A 92 -16.52 -31.03 -9.95
CA GLU A 92 -17.87 -31.43 -9.51
C GLU A 92 -18.93 -30.31 -9.65
N MET A 93 -18.52 -29.06 -9.91
CA MET A 93 -19.44 -27.91 -9.95
C MET A 93 -19.05 -26.96 -11.09
N PRO A 94 -20.00 -26.31 -11.80
CA PRO A 94 -19.69 -25.29 -12.79
C PRO A 94 -18.85 -24.18 -12.15
N ASN A 95 -17.64 -23.95 -12.67
CA ASN A 95 -16.66 -23.05 -12.07
C ASN A 95 -17.20 -21.61 -12.04
N PRO A 96 -17.47 -21.02 -10.86
CA PRO A 96 -18.13 -19.71 -10.75
C PRO A 96 -17.27 -18.55 -11.28
N TYR A 97 -15.96 -18.79 -11.50
CA TYR A 97 -15.00 -17.79 -11.97
C TYR A 97 -14.73 -17.85 -13.48
N GLY A 98 -15.47 -18.66 -14.26
CA GLY A 98 -15.26 -18.83 -15.70
C GLY A 98 -15.18 -17.51 -16.49
N GLY A 99 -16.14 -16.60 -16.28
CA GLY A 99 -16.16 -15.29 -16.95
C GLY A 99 -15.04 -14.34 -16.51
N ILE A 100 -14.45 -14.52 -15.31
CA ILE A 100 -13.30 -13.75 -14.85
C ILE A 100 -12.01 -14.29 -15.49
N ARG A 101 -11.88 -15.62 -15.59
CA ARG A 101 -10.77 -16.29 -16.26
C ARG A 101 -10.71 -15.91 -17.74
N GLU A 102 -11.84 -15.94 -18.46
CA GLU A 102 -11.89 -15.54 -19.87
C GLU A 102 -11.49 -14.08 -20.09
N LYS A 103 -11.99 -13.15 -19.27
CA LYS A 103 -11.60 -11.73 -19.35
C LYS A 103 -10.13 -11.52 -19.02
N PHE A 104 -9.61 -12.23 -18.02
CA PHE A 104 -8.19 -12.17 -17.65
C PHE A 104 -7.31 -12.67 -18.82
N TRP A 105 -7.60 -13.84 -19.38
CA TRP A 105 -6.84 -14.37 -20.51
C TRP A 105 -7.06 -13.60 -21.81
N SER A 106 -8.23 -12.99 -22.02
CA SER A 106 -8.47 -12.07 -23.15
C SER A 106 -7.63 -10.80 -22.99
N PHE A 107 -7.55 -10.24 -21.79
CA PHE A 107 -6.72 -9.07 -21.48
C PHE A 107 -5.22 -9.37 -21.61
N PHE A 108 -4.75 -10.50 -21.08
CA PHE A 108 -3.35 -10.93 -21.21
C PHE A 108 -3.01 -11.46 -22.61
N GLY A 109 -3.99 -12.01 -23.34
CA GLY A 109 -3.86 -12.48 -24.71
C GLY A 109 -3.64 -11.36 -25.73
N VAL A 110 -4.04 -10.12 -25.41
CA VAL A 110 -3.64 -8.95 -26.21
C VAL A 110 -2.13 -8.71 -26.16
N PHE A 111 -1.46 -9.15 -25.09
CA PHE A 111 -0.02 -9.02 -24.86
C PHE A 111 0.81 -10.23 -25.31
N THR A 112 0.22 -11.41 -25.53
CA THR A 112 0.94 -12.61 -26.01
C THR A 112 0.68 -12.86 -27.49
N GLU A 113 1.74 -13.00 -28.30
CA GLU A 113 1.65 -13.16 -29.77
C GLU A 113 0.85 -14.41 -30.20
N GLU A 114 0.80 -15.45 -29.36
CA GLU A 114 0.16 -16.74 -29.70
C GLU A 114 -1.38 -16.65 -29.79
N ALA A 115 -2.03 -15.71 -29.11
CA ALA A 115 -3.48 -15.54 -29.20
C ALA A 115 -3.93 -14.91 -30.54
N ARG A 116 -3.01 -14.32 -31.33
CA ARG A 116 -3.29 -13.79 -32.67
C ARG A 116 -3.23 -14.87 -33.76
N ALA A 117 -2.59 -15.99 -33.50
CA ALA A 117 -2.30 -17.00 -34.52
C ALA A 117 -3.37 -18.09 -34.65
N ILE A 118 -4.33 -18.18 -33.73
CA ILE A 118 -5.32 -19.28 -33.70
C ILE A 118 -6.74 -18.74 -33.98
N GLU A 119 -7.03 -18.46 -35.24
CA GLU A 119 -8.36 -18.71 -35.83
C GLU A 119 -8.23 -18.94 -37.35
N PRO A 120 -8.38 -20.19 -37.83
CA PRO A 120 -9.15 -20.44 -39.03
C PRO A 120 -10.51 -21.00 -38.60
N LYS A 121 -11.53 -20.15 -38.59
CA LYS A 121 -12.93 -20.58 -38.44
C LYS A 121 -13.25 -21.61 -39.53
N GLN A 122 -13.52 -22.85 -39.14
CA GLN A 122 -14.13 -23.81 -40.04
C GLN A 122 -15.53 -23.31 -40.41
N HIS A 123 -15.72 -22.99 -41.69
CA HIS A 123 -17.01 -22.61 -42.25
C HIS A 123 -17.85 -23.87 -42.48
N PRO A 124 -19.04 -24.06 -41.88
CA PRO A 124 -19.92 -25.14 -42.29
C PRO A 124 -20.51 -24.77 -43.65
N LYS A 125 -20.00 -25.35 -44.75
CA LYS A 125 -20.74 -25.38 -46.02
C LYS A 125 -21.71 -26.54 -45.96
N ASN A 126 -22.95 -26.26 -45.57
CA ASN A 126 -24.09 -27.06 -45.96
C ASN A 126 -24.85 -26.28 -47.05
N SER A 127 -24.94 -26.84 -48.25
CA SER A 127 -25.85 -26.41 -49.31
C SER A 127 -25.99 -27.59 -50.27
N GLY A 128 -27.21 -28.11 -50.34
CA GLY A 128 -27.52 -29.39 -50.96
C GLY A 128 -27.36 -29.42 -52.48
N ARG A 129 -27.23 -30.64 -52.97
CA ARG A 129 -27.93 -31.15 -54.13
C ARG A 129 -28.07 -32.66 -54.02
#